data_AF-A0A920TPU8-F1
#
_entry.id   AF-A0A920TPU8-F1
#
_cell.length_a   1.000
_cell.length_b   1.000
_cell.length_c   1.000
_cell.angle_alpha   90.00
_cell.angle_beta   90.00
_cell.angle_gamma   90.00
#
_symmetry.space_group_name_H-M   'P 1'
#
loop_
_entity.id
_entity.type
_entity.pdbx_description
1 polymer ?
#
loop_
_entity_poly.entity_id
_entity_poly.type
_entity_poly.pdbx_seq_one_letter_code
_entity_poly.pdbx_strand_id
1 'polypeptide(L)' 'MSSQKNPGHNSKRDFLKNPVEHIDITSFDSRKIISSMEKMSFVSRETANAANIYNEMLKDKDCTIFLTLAGSTSAAG' A
#
# COMPACT_ATOMS: atom_id res chain seq x y z
N MET A 1 -22.67 -35.52 -25.65
CA MET A 1 -23.42 -34.30 -25.32
C MET A 1 -22.44 -33.24 -24.85
N SER A 2 -21.90 -32.48 -25.80
CA SER A 2 -20.97 -31.38 -25.55
C SER A 2 -21.76 -30.13 -25.22
N SER A 3 -21.76 -29.71 -23.95
CA SER A 3 -22.40 -28.45 -23.55
C SER A 3 -21.60 -27.28 -24.14
N GLN A 4 -22.17 -26.61 -25.13
CA GLN A 4 -21.66 -25.33 -25.61
C GLN A 4 -21.74 -24.30 -24.47
N LYS A 5 -20.60 -23.90 -23.92
CA LYS A 5 -20.51 -22.75 -23.02
C LYS A 5 -20.50 -21.48 -23.86
N ASN A 6 -21.68 -20.90 -24.07
CA ASN A 6 -21.79 -19.52 -24.53
C ASN A 6 -21.13 -18.61 -23.49
N PRO A 7 -20.12 -17.78 -23.83
CA PRO A 7 -19.59 -16.78 -22.91
C PRO A 7 -20.59 -15.62 -22.85
N GLY A 8 -21.75 -15.87 -22.24
CA GLY A 8 -22.75 -14.84 -21.96
C GLY A 8 -22.10 -13.78 -21.08
N HIS A 9 -22.25 -12.52 -21.50
CA HIS A 9 -21.67 -11.29 -20.94
C HIS A 9 -21.91 -11.03 -19.43
N ASN A 10 -22.51 -11.97 -18.69
CA ASN A 10 -22.95 -11.83 -17.30
C ASN A 10 -22.33 -12.85 -16.32
N SER A 11 -21.57 -13.84 -16.77
CA SER A 11 -20.90 -14.81 -15.88
C SER A 11 -19.83 -14.18 -14.96
N LYS A 12 -19.37 -12.97 -15.28
CA LYS A 12 -18.40 -12.23 -14.46
C LYS A 12 -18.99 -11.74 -13.13
N ARG A 13 -20.32 -11.53 -13.08
CA ARG A 13 -21.02 -11.11 -11.85
C ARG A 13 -20.91 -12.16 -10.74
N ASP A 14 -20.79 -13.43 -11.11
CA ASP A 14 -20.61 -14.52 -10.15
C ASP A 14 -19.30 -14.43 -9.35
N PHE A 15 -18.27 -13.76 -9.89
CA PHE A 15 -16.99 -13.56 -9.20
C PHE A 15 -16.99 -12.37 -8.24
N LEU A 16 -17.99 -11.48 -8.33
CA LEU A 16 -18.11 -10.27 -7.51
C LEU A 16 -19.05 -10.47 -6.30
N LYS A 17 -19.27 -11.72 -5.88
CA LYS A 17 -20.15 -12.07 -4.75
C LYS A 17 -19.61 -11.59 -3.40
N ASN A 18 -18.29 -11.49 -3.28
CA ASN A 18 -17.63 -10.96 -2.09
C ASN A 18 -17.05 -9.58 -2.44
N PRO A 19 -17.52 -8.51 -1.80
CA PRO A 19 -16.95 -7.18 -2.00
C PRO A 19 -15.52 -7.11 -1.47
N VAL A 20 -14.71 -6.22 -2.05
CA VAL A 20 -13.38 -5.90 -1.52
C VAL A 20 -13.57 -5.14 -0.21
N GLU A 21 -13.00 -5.65 0.87
CA GLU A 21 -13.01 -5.00 2.18
C GLU A 21 -11.69 -4.23 2.36
N HIS A 22 -11.80 -2.90 2.50
CA HIS A 22 -10.66 -2.07 2.83
C HIS A 22 -10.39 -2.13 4.34
N ILE A 23 -9.12 -2.18 4.72
CA ILE A 23 -8.71 -2.08 6.12
C ILE A 23 -9.09 -0.67 6.62
N ASP A 24 -9.76 -0.59 7.76
CA ASP A 24 -9.92 0.67 8.48
C ASP A 24 -8.56 1.09 9.06
N ILE A 25 -7.89 2.00 8.37
CA ILE A 25 -6.57 2.52 8.77
C ILE A 25 -6.60 3.32 10.08
N THR A 26 -7.78 3.70 10.57
CA THR A 26 -7.93 4.44 11.83
C THR A 26 -8.03 3.51 13.05
N SER A 27 -8.34 2.24 12.83
CA SER A 27 -8.47 1.23 13.89
C SER A 27 -7.17 0.96 14.66
N PHE A 28 -6.01 1.29 14.07
CA PHE A 28 -4.71 1.04 14.66
C PHE A 28 -3.67 2.11 14.29
N ASP A 29 -3.00 2.66 15.29
CA ASP A 29 -1.90 3.61 15.08
C ASP A 29 -0.55 2.87 14.92
N SER A 30 -0.18 2.61 13.67
CA SER A 30 1.07 1.94 13.31
C SER A 30 2.33 2.80 13.47
N ARG A 31 2.19 4.12 13.67
CA ARG A 31 3.36 5.03 13.80
C ARG A 31 4.28 4.62 14.95
N LYS A 32 3.69 4.09 16.03
CA LYS A 32 4.44 3.59 17.20
C LYS A 32 5.39 2.44 16.86
N ILE A 33 5.03 1.60 15.88
CA ILE A 33 5.89 0.53 15.38
C ILE A 33 7.11 1.13 14.69
N ILE A 34 6.90 2.06 13.76
CA ILE A 34 7.98 2.73 13.03
C ILE A 34 8.91 3.48 13.99
N SER A 35 8.38 4.20 14.97
CA SER A 35 9.20 4.85 16.00
C SER A 35 10.03 3.86 16.82
N SER A 36 9.51 2.66 17.07
CA SER A 36 10.26 1.61 17.79
C SER A 36 11.39 1.01 16.95
N MET A 37 11.29 1.04 15.61
CA MET A 37 12.31 0.53 14.69
C MET A 37 13.62 1.34 14.72
N GLU A 38 13.59 2.59 15.21
CA GLU A 38 14.80 3.41 15.41
C GLU A 38 15.81 2.74 16.34
N LYS A 39 15.33 2.03 17.37
CA LYS A 39 16.15 1.30 18.34
C LYS A 39 16.59 -0.09 17.86
N MET A 40 16.15 -0.51 16.67
CA MET A 40 16.50 -1.82 16.10
C MET A 40 17.75 -1.73 15.23
N SER A 41 18.15 -2.85 14.63
CA SER A 41 19.34 -2.98 13.80
C SER A 41 18.98 -3.11 12.32
N PHE A 42 19.97 -2.91 11.43
CA PHE A 42 19.85 -3.10 9.98
C PHE A 42 18.75 -2.23 9.35
N VAL A 43 18.02 -2.78 8.38
CA VAL A 43 17.00 -2.09 7.58
C VAL A 43 15.89 -1.47 8.43
N SER A 44 15.62 -2.00 9.63
CA SER A 44 14.62 -1.43 10.53
C SER A 44 14.97 -0.01 10.94
N ARG A 45 16.24 0.24 11.29
CA ARG A 45 16.71 1.58 11.66
C ARG A 45 16.66 2.54 10.47
N GLU A 46 17.08 2.07 9.31
CA GLU A 46 17.04 2.85 8.07
C GLU A 46 15.60 3.23 7.69
N THR A 47 14.64 2.34 7.90
CA THR A 47 13.21 2.61 7.66
C THR A 47 12.68 3.71 8.58
N ALA A 48 13.01 3.67 9.88
CA ALA A 48 12.62 4.71 10.83
C ALA A 48 13.24 6.07 10.47
N ASN A 49 14.52 6.09 10.11
CA ASN A 49 15.22 7.29 9.66
C ASN A 49 14.61 7.88 8.38
N ALA A 50 14.33 7.04 7.38
CA ALA A 50 13.70 7.47 6.13
C ALA A 50 12.31 8.09 6.39
N ALA A 51 11.52 7.51 7.29
CA ALA A 51 10.23 8.06 7.68
C ALA A 51 10.36 9.44 8.36
N ASN A 52 11.39 9.64 9.20
CA ASN A 52 11.65 10.94 9.85
C ASN A 52 12.04 12.01 8.82
N ILE A 53 12.97 11.71 7.91
CA ILE A 53 13.38 12.63 6.84
C ILE A 53 12.18 13.02 5.98
N TYR A 54 11.36 12.04 5.59
CA TYR A 54 10.17 12.33 4.80
C TYR A 54 9.16 13.21 5.56
N ASN A 55 8.99 13.00 6.87
CA ASN A 55 8.16 13.88 7.70
C ASN A 55 8.72 15.31 7.81
N GLU A 56 10.05 15.49 7.80
CA GLU A 56 10.67 16.81 7.75
C GLU A 56 10.39 17.50 6.40
N MET A 57 10.55 16.78 5.29
CA MET A 57 10.21 17.26 3.95
C MET A 57 8.74 17.69 3.85
N LEU A 58 7.81 16.95 4.46
CA LEU A 58 6.38 17.29 4.46
C LEU A 58 6.03 18.54 5.29
N LYS A 59 6.83 18.86 6.31
CA LYS A 59 6.65 20.04 7.15
C LYS A 59 7.13 21.31 6.46
N ASP A 60 8.18 21.20 5.66
CA ASP A 60 8.70 22.30 4.86
C ASP A 60 7.77 22.59 3.67
N LYS A 61 7.23 23.81 3.63
CA LYS A 61 6.28 24.23 2.57
C LYS A 61 6.98 24.66 1.29
N ASP A 62 8.28 24.96 1.35
CA ASP A 62 9.10 25.34 0.21
C ASP A 62 9.82 24.12 -0.39
N CYS A 63 9.68 22.94 0.23
CA CYS A 63 10.24 21.69 -0.27
C CYS A 63 9.39 21.08 -1.40
N THR A 64 10.02 20.78 -2.54
CA THR A 64 9.40 20.00 -3.62
C THR A 64 9.82 18.53 -3.52
N ILE A 65 8.85 17.62 -3.42
CA ILE A 65 9.08 16.18 -3.30
C ILE A 65 9.01 15.51 -4.66
N PHE A 66 10.12 14.89 -5.09
CA PHE A 66 10.17 14.07 -6.30
C PHE A 66 10.02 12.59 -5.95
N LEU A 67 8.90 11.99 -6.36
CA LEU A 67 8.65 10.56 -6.19
C LEU A 67 9.01 9.80 -7.47
N THR A 68 10.00 8.92 -7.40
CA THR A 68 10.37 8.02 -8.51
C THR A 68 10.02 6.60 -8.14
N LEU A 69 9.20 5.94 -8.96
CA LEU A 69 8.73 4.57 -8.73
C LEU A 69 9.09 3.68 -9.92
N ALA A 70 9.52 2.44 -9.64
CA ALA A 70 9.75 1.43 -10.66
C ALA A 70 8.40 0.85 -11.13
N GLY A 71 8.29 0.45 -12.41
CA GLY A 71 7.04 -0.11 -12.95
C GLY A 71 6.46 -1.26 -12.13
N SER A 72 7.31 -2.15 -11.58
CA SER A 72 6.89 -3.26 -10.70
C SER A 72 6.18 -2.81 -9.41
N THR A 73 6.48 -1.61 -8.91
CA THR A 73 5.86 -1.06 -7.70
C THR A 73 4.46 -0.51 -7.94
N SER A 74 4.07 -0.27 -9.20
CA SER A 74 2.72 0.23 -9.53
C SER A 74 1.62 -0.82 -9.38
N ALA A 75 1.94 -2.10 -9.60
CA ALA A 75 1.00 -3.21 -9.53
C ALA A 75 0.99 -3.92 -8.16
N ALA A 76 1.87 -3.51 -7.25
CA ALA A 76 1.99 -4.09 -5.91
C ALA A 76 0.92 -3.56 -4.94
N GLY A 77 0.10 -2.60 -5.37
CA GLY A 77 -1.01 -2.01 -4.62
C GLY A 77 -2.36 -2.44 -5.17
#